data_AF-A0A9X1XZK7-F1
#
_entry.id   AF-A0A9X1XZK7-F1
#
_cell.length_a   1.000
_cell.length_b   1.000
_cell.length_c   1.000
_cell.angle_alpha   90.00
_cell.angle_beta   90.00
_cell.angle_gamma   90.00
#
_symmetry.space_group_name_H-M   'P 1'
#
loop_
_entity.id
_entity.type
_entity.pdbx_description
1 polymer ?
#
loop_
_entity_poly.entity_id
_entity_poly.type
_entity_poly.pdbx_seq_one_letter_code
_entity_poly.pdbx_strand_id
1 'polypeptide(L)'
;MKEIGPKALKWLKIIHLLLVVMFFGGILSSTALNLQIDLQNYNESYLAYKGLILISDHVVRYGAIVTLLVGFVYGFFTNWGFFKHRWVGVKFVLYLVQTKRSSASL
;
A
#
# COMPACT_ATOMS: atom_id res chain seq x y z
N MET A 1 2.78 -3.93 -30.49
CA MET A 1 2.08 -3.68 -29.21
C MET A 1 1.94 -2.19 -29.05
N LYS A 2 0.73 -1.68 -28.78
CA LYS A 2 0.44 -0.24 -28.78
C LYS A 2 1.10 0.38 -27.54
N GLU A 3 2.22 1.06 -27.75
CA GLU A 3 2.92 1.73 -26.66
C GLU A 3 2.02 2.80 -26.04
N ILE A 4 1.94 2.83 -24.72
CA ILE A 4 1.24 3.89 -23.99
C ILE A 4 1.88 5.22 -24.37
N GLY A 5 1.05 6.16 -24.84
CA GLY A 5 1.54 7.48 -25.21
C GLY A 5 2.27 8.17 -24.05
N PRO A 6 3.24 9.06 -24.34
CA PRO A 6 4.09 9.71 -23.33
C PRO A 6 3.31 10.49 -22.26
N LYS A 7 2.06 10.90 -22.56
CA LYS A 7 1.14 11.53 -21.60
C LYS A 7 0.66 10.58 -20.51
N ALA A 8 0.33 9.33 -20.86
CA ALA A 8 -0.13 8.32 -19.91
C ALA A 8 0.98 7.91 -18.92
N LEU A 9 2.22 7.80 -19.41
CA LEU A 9 3.39 7.53 -18.57
C LEU A 9 3.67 8.63 -17.54
N LYS A 10 3.50 9.91 -17.92
CA LYS A 10 3.62 11.04 -16.97
C LYS A 10 2.56 10.98 -15.87
N TRP A 11 1.31 10.75 -16.23
CA TRP A 11 0.22 10.62 -15.27
C TRP A 11 0.41 9.44 -14.32
N LEU A 12 0.86 8.30 -14.84
CA LEU A 12 1.12 7.11 -14.03
C LEU A 12 2.24 7.35 -12.99
N LYS A 13 3.29 8.10 -13.37
CA LYS A 13 4.33 8.53 -12.43
C LYS A 13 3.78 9.44 -11.33
N ILE A 14 2.93 10.42 -11.68
CA ILE A 14 2.33 11.34 -10.71
C ILE A 14 1.46 10.57 -9.70
N ILE A 15 0.60 9.67 -10.19
CA ILE A 15 -0.25 8.83 -9.33
C ILE A 15 0.60 7.96 -8.42
N HIS A 16 1.65 7.32 -8.95
CA HIS A 16 2.57 6.52 -8.15
C HIS A 16 3.23 7.36 -7.04
N LEU A 17 3.67 8.58 -7.36
CA LEU A 17 4.33 9.46 -6.39
C LEU A 17 3.36 9.88 -5.28
N LEU A 18 2.11 10.22 -5.62
CA LEU A 18 1.07 10.54 -4.63
C LEU A 18 0.78 9.34 -3.71
N LEU A 19 0.74 8.14 -4.26
CA LEU A 19 0.54 6.92 -3.47
C LEU A 19 1.71 6.63 -2.53
N VAL A 20 2.94 6.84 -2.99
CA VAL A 20 4.15 6.72 -2.15
C VAL A 20 4.12 7.76 -1.02
N VAL A 21 3.73 9.00 -1.30
CA VAL A 21 3.59 10.04 -0.27
C VAL A 21 2.50 9.68 0.74
N MET A 22 1.35 9.16 0.30
CA MET A 22 0.29 8.70 1.20
C MET A 22 0.75 7.53 2.08
N PHE A 23 1.49 6.59 1.51
CA PHE A 23 2.04 5.44 2.24
C PHE A 23 3.08 5.87 3.28
N PHE A 24 4.06 6.68 2.89
CA PHE A 24 5.07 7.22 3.82
C PHE A 24 4.44 8.12 4.88
N GLY A 25 3.44 8.94 4.53
CA GLY A 25 2.67 9.74 5.47
C GLY A 25 1.95 8.89 6.51
N GLY A 26 1.32 7.79 6.11
CA GLY A 26 0.67 6.85 7.04
C GLY A 26 1.65 6.19 8.02
N ILE A 27 2.85 5.82 7.56
CA ILE A 27 3.91 5.31 8.42
C ILE A 27 4.40 6.39 9.39
N LEU A 28 4.65 7.61 8.90
CA LEU A 28 5.09 8.74 9.72
C LEU A 28 4.07 9.08 10.83
N SER A 29 2.79 9.17 10.49
CA SER A 29 1.73 9.37 11.49
C SER A 29 1.66 8.22 12.50
N SER A 30 1.87 6.98 12.06
CA SER A 30 1.93 5.83 12.97
C SER A 30 3.14 5.90 13.91
N THR A 31 4.31 6.31 13.42
CA THR A 31 5.48 6.50 14.28
C THR A 31 5.30 7.65 15.28
N ALA A 32 4.67 8.75 14.87
CA ALA A 32 4.38 9.88 15.75
C ALA A 32 3.42 9.50 16.89
N LEU A 33 2.36 8.74 16.57
CA LEU A 33 1.44 8.20 17.58
C LEU A 33 2.15 7.24 18.54
N ASN A 34 3.04 6.39 18.03
CA ASN A 34 3.78 5.43 18.86
C ASN A 34 4.72 6.12 19.87
N LEU A 35 5.34 7.24 19.49
CA LEU A 35 6.25 8.01 20.36
C LEU A 35 5.53 8.76 21.49
N GLN A 36 4.22 8.98 21.38
CA GLN A 36 3.41 9.70 22.37
C GLN A 36 2.67 8.76 23.33
N ILE A 37 2.82 7.44 23.20
CA ILE A 37 2.12 6.47 24.04
C ILE A 37 2.74 6.42 25.43
N ASP A 38 1.95 6.78 26.43
CA ASP A 38 2.26 6.47 27.83
C ASP A 38 1.80 5.05 28.16
N LEU A 39 2.77 4.15 28.34
CA LEU A 39 2.55 2.73 28.64
C LEU A 39 2.07 2.49 30.08
N GLN A 40 2.05 3.52 30.95
CA GLN A 40 1.60 3.37 32.33
C GLN A 40 0.08 3.33 32.47
N ASN A 41 -0.66 3.89 31.50
CA ASN A 41 -2.12 3.88 31.51
C ASN A 41 -2.67 2.97 30.40
N TYR A 42 -3.27 1.85 30.81
CA TYR A 42 -3.80 0.83 29.90
C TYR A 42 -4.84 1.40 28.92
N ASN A 43 -5.74 2.28 29.37
CA ASN A 43 -6.80 2.81 28.51
C ASN A 43 -6.26 3.72 27.41
N GLU A 44 -5.31 4.60 27.74
CA GLU A 44 -4.67 5.51 26.80
C GLU A 44 -3.82 4.72 25.78
N SER A 45 -3.05 3.75 26.26
CA SER A 45 -2.28 2.83 25.41
C SER A 45 -3.17 2.03 24.46
N TYR A 46 -4.30 1.51 24.95
CA TYR A 46 -5.24 0.75 24.14
C TYR A 46 -5.87 1.60 23.03
N LEU A 47 -6.30 2.82 23.34
CA LEU A 47 -6.87 3.74 22.35
C LEU A 47 -5.85 4.15 21.28
N ALA A 48 -4.62 4.46 21.70
CA ALA A 48 -3.54 4.79 20.76
C ALA A 48 -3.20 3.61 19.84
N TYR A 49 -3.13 2.39 20.38
CA TYR A 49 -2.86 1.19 19.59
C TYR A 49 -3.99 0.87 18.60
N LYS A 50 -5.24 1.09 19.01
CA LYS A 50 -6.40 0.94 18.11
C LYS A 50 -6.34 1.95 16.95
N GLY A 51 -5.92 3.19 17.22
CA GLY A 51 -5.67 4.20 16.19
C GLY A 51 -4.54 3.80 15.23
N LEU A 52 -3.44 3.26 15.75
CA LEU A 52 -2.33 2.73 14.94
C LEU A 52 -2.77 1.62 13.99
N ILE A 53 -3.52 0.65 14.50
CA ILE A 53 -4.05 -0.45 13.69
C ILE A 53 -4.96 0.10 12.59
N LEU A 54 -5.84 1.05 12.92
CA LEU A 54 -6.79 1.60 11.96
C LEU A 54 -6.09 2.36 10.82
N ILE A 55 -5.07 3.17 11.14
CA ILE A 55 -4.27 3.90 10.16
C ILE A 55 -3.46 2.92 9.29
N SER A 56 -2.83 1.92 9.89
CA SER A 56 -2.05 0.92 9.16
C SER A 56 -2.94 0.08 8.23
N ASP A 57 -4.06 -0.40 8.74
CA ASP A 57 -4.94 -1.31 8.00
C ASP A 57 -5.76 -0.60 6.90
N HIS A 58 -5.97 0.72 7.02
CA HIS A 58 -6.61 1.51 5.98
C HIS A 58 -5.59 2.23 5.09
N VAL A 59 -4.81 3.16 5.63
CA VAL A 59 -3.95 4.04 4.82
C VAL A 59 -2.80 3.25 4.19
N VAL A 60 -2.10 2.44 4.99
CA VAL A 60 -0.90 1.72 4.54
C VAL A 60 -1.29 0.54 3.66
N ARG A 61 -2.28 -0.26 4.06
CA ARG A 61 -2.76 -1.41 3.27
C ARG A 61 -3.39 -0.99 1.93
N TYR A 62 -4.34 -0.04 1.93
CA TYR A 62 -4.93 0.40 0.66
C TYR A 62 -3.91 1.14 -0.21
N GLY A 63 -3.02 1.93 0.39
CA GLY A 63 -1.90 2.57 -0.32
C GLY A 63 -0.98 1.56 -1.01
N ALA A 64 -0.64 0.46 -0.34
CA ALA A 64 0.17 -0.63 -0.88
C ALA A 64 -0.54 -1.37 -2.03
N ILE A 65 -1.83 -1.66 -1.89
CA ILE A 65 -2.63 -2.35 -2.93
C ILE A 65 -2.69 -1.48 -4.19
N VAL A 66 -2.96 -0.19 -4.04
CA VAL A 66 -3.10 0.72 -5.18
C VAL A 66 -1.75 1.01 -5.85
N THR A 67 -0.64 1.13 -5.09
CA THR A 67 0.71 1.21 -5.69
C THR A 67 1.09 -0.06 -6.44
N LEU A 68 0.74 -1.24 -5.90
CA LEU A 68 0.93 -2.51 -6.59
C LEU A 68 0.15 -2.57 -7.91
N LEU A 69 -1.11 -2.11 -7.92
CA LEU A 69 -1.93 -2.03 -9.13
C LEU A 69 -1.33 -1.07 -10.16
N VAL A 70 -0.84 0.09 -9.73
CA VAL A 70 -0.16 1.05 -10.61
C VAL A 70 1.11 0.43 -11.21
N GLY A 71 1.89 -0.31 -10.43
CA GLY A 71 3.04 -1.08 -10.93
C GLY A 71 2.65 -2.19 -11.90
N PHE A 72 1.49 -2.83 -11.68
CA PHE A 72 0.92 -3.83 -12.60
C PHE A 72 0.55 -3.20 -13.94
N VAL A 73 -0.19 -2.08 -13.92
CA VAL A 73 -0.51 -1.31 -15.13
C VAL A 73 0.78 -0.88 -15.83
N TYR A 74 1.80 -0.46 -15.07
CA TYR A 74 3.11 -0.11 -15.63
C TYR A 74 3.71 -1.31 -16.39
N GLY A 75 3.82 -2.47 -15.77
CA GLY A 75 4.46 -3.63 -16.40
C GLY A 75 3.64 -4.32 -17.49
N PHE A 76 2.32 -4.12 -17.54
CA PHE A 76 1.46 -4.63 -18.61
C PHE A 76 1.51 -3.76 -19.86
N PHE A 77 1.54 -2.44 -19.67
CA PHE A 77 1.48 -1.47 -20.77
C PHE A 77 2.85 -0.99 -21.26
N THR A 78 3.92 -1.14 -20.45
CA THR A 78 5.29 -0.92 -20.93
C THR A 78 5.90 -2.21 -21.45
N ASN A 79 6.81 -2.10 -22.42
CA ASN A 79 7.55 -3.21 -23.06
C ASN A 79 8.42 -4.05 -22.08
N TRP A 80 8.32 -3.82 -20.77
CA TRP A 80 9.06 -4.50 -19.72
C TRP A 80 8.56 -5.93 -19.46
N GLY A 81 7.31 -6.24 -19.85
CA GLY A 81 6.80 -7.60 -19.96
C GLY A 81 6.45 -8.25 -18.61
N PHE A 82 5.28 -7.89 -18.05
CA PHE A 82 4.72 -8.55 -16.86
C PHE A 82 4.61 -10.08 -16.99
N PHE A 83 4.42 -10.58 -18.21
CA PHE A 83 4.34 -12.03 -18.50
C PHE A 83 5.70 -12.75 -18.55
N LYS A 84 6.83 -12.03 -18.60
CA LYS A 84 8.15 -12.66 -18.60
C LYS A 84 8.53 -13.18 -17.22
N HIS A 85 7.93 -12.68 -16.15
CA HIS A 85 8.17 -13.10 -14.76
C HIS A 85 6.86 -13.48 -14.07
N ARG A 86 6.35 -14.70 -14.32
CA ARG A 86 5.16 -15.30 -13.68
C ARG A 86 5.15 -15.17 -12.14
N TRP A 87 6.33 -15.03 -11.54
CA TRP A 87 6.54 -14.87 -10.11
C TRP A 87 5.93 -13.58 -9.53
N VAL A 88 5.83 -12.50 -10.32
CA VAL A 88 5.22 -11.23 -9.86
C VAL A 88 3.71 -11.40 -9.67
N GLY A 89 3.04 -12.15 -10.56
CA GLY A 89 1.63 -12.48 -10.42
C GLY A 89 1.34 -13.35 -9.19
N VAL A 90 2.20 -14.33 -8.89
CA VAL A 90 2.07 -15.18 -7.69
C VAL A 90 2.18 -14.35 -6.41
N LYS A 91 3.13 -13.42 -6.34
CA LYS A 91 3.24 -12.47 -5.22
C LYS A 91 1.97 -11.64 -5.05
N PHE A 92 1.36 -11.22 -6.15
CA PHE A 92 0.13 -10.44 -6.15
C PHE A 92 -1.05 -11.23 -5.57
N VAL A 93 -1.22 -12.49 -5.97
CA VAL A 93 -2.28 -13.38 -5.46
C VAL A 93 -2.05 -13.66 -3.97
N LEU A 94 -0.81 -13.94 -3.57
CA LEU A 94 -0.47 -14.14 -2.15
C LEU A 94 -0.80 -12.89 -1.31
N TYR A 95 -0.54 -11.69 -1.83
CA TYR A 95 -0.86 -10.43 -1.15
C TYR A 95 -2.37 -10.19 -1.01
N LEU A 96 -3.15 -10.49 -2.06
CA LEU A 96 -4.61 -10.42 -2.03
C LEU A 96 -5.21 -11.44 -1.06
N VAL A 97 -4.66 -12.66 -1.03
CA VAL A 97 -5.07 -13.71 -0.09
C VAL A 97 -4.77 -13.30 1.35
N GLN A 98 -3.59 -12.74 1.62
CA GLN A 98 -3.23 -12.21 2.93
C GLN A 98 -4.18 -11.08 3.38
N THR A 99 -4.51 -10.15 2.47
CA THR A 99 -5.47 -9.06 2.74
C THR A 99 -6.86 -9.59 3.09
N LYS A 100 -7.38 -10.57 2.34
CA LYS A 100 -8.69 -11.19 2.59
C LYS A 100 -8.76 -11.86 3.96
N ARG A 101 -7.66 -12.42 4.45
CA ARG A 101 -7.63 -13.13 5.75
C ARG A 101 -7.59 -12.19 6.96
N SER A 102 -7.12 -10.94 6.80
CA SER A 102 -7.10 -9.94 7.87
C SER A 102 -8.51 -9.43 8.24
N SER A 103 -9.44 -9.36 7.28
CA SER A 103 -10.85 -9.00 7.56
C SER A 103 -11.68 -10.12 8.17
N ALA A 104 -11.18 -11.35 8.23
CA ALA A 104 -11.91 -12.50 8.77
C ALA A 104 -11.62 -12.78 10.26
N SER A 105 -10.77 -11.98 10.89
CA SER A 105 -10.41 -12.08 12.31
C SER A 105 -10.94 -10.93 13.17
N LEU A 106 -11.96 -10.21 12.69
CA LEU A 106 -12.76 -9.25 13.47
C LEU A 106 -14.21 -9.73 13.53
#